data_AF-A0A178CTU5-F1
#
_entry.id   AF-A0A178CTU5-F1
#
_cell.length_a   1.000
_cell.length_b   1.000
_cell.length_c   1.000
_cell.angle_alpha   90.00
_cell.angle_beta   90.00
_cell.angle_gamma   90.00
#
_symmetry.space_group_name_H-M   'P 1'
#
loop_
_entity.id
_entity.type
_entity.pdbx_description
1 polymer ?
#
loop_
_entity_poly.entity_id
_entity_poly.type
_entity_poly.pdbx_seq_one_letter_code
_entity_poly.pdbx_strand_id
1 'polypeptide(L)'
;MPQHSPSAIRPFRHDTNSSFTDESSFHYTERVPFLTQEQTFITCPNLEDGSFSDSATASVSPDALKGPTVTCLETPSSFDHRNSSFSSRWRWTETLPVLNQLFGGGRTVVHKGHVVERGSLHKSIPTTPLRRVLRLLALTLMLLGILEFIALACGLVLSFFPDDADDEFDGWNPSQHTSSELGHWPTDFSADVHPVACHSHNDYWRKEPLFSALEAGCTGVEADVWLYDQDLYVGHSTASLTPERTLRSLYINPLVKILDQQNPQTHFHPSLDNPRNGVFDTRPSQTLVLLIDFKNEGHRIWPHVSAQLQPLRERRLLSYFNGSGVVEGPVTVVVTGNAPWDEVVSNQTYRDMFFDAPLDLMGKLTDPNDAAETPMDTQSGELDRRWGQNQGQGRSGAAPTHPAVYSQANSYYASVSFNAAVGWPWRGNLSRRQLEMMRKQIAGAHARGLKVRYWSVPSWPRGMRNYLWRTMVKEGVDYLNVDDLKSAASGDWNWDKRGPWFSGPWRFWPSKAAA
;
A
#
# COMPACT_ATOMS: atom_id res chain seq x y z
N MET A 1 -67.10 -47.89 1.35
CA MET A 1 -67.65 -47.89 -0.02
C MET A 1 -66.50 -48.03 -1.01
N PRO A 2 -66.72 -48.50 -2.25
CA PRO A 2 -65.67 -48.81 -3.24
C PRO A 2 -65.54 -47.65 -4.29
N GLN A 3 -64.76 -47.67 -5.39
CA GLN A 3 -64.21 -48.77 -6.22
C GLN A 3 -62.83 -48.47 -6.87
N HIS A 4 -62.04 -49.53 -7.01
CA HIS A 4 -61.20 -49.97 -8.15
C HIS A 4 -60.48 -49.00 -9.13
N SER A 5 -59.18 -49.26 -9.29
CA SER A 5 -58.33 -49.11 -10.50
C SER A 5 -58.53 -50.31 -11.49
N PRO A 6 -57.73 -50.57 -12.56
CA PRO A 6 -56.60 -49.86 -13.19
C PRO A 6 -56.66 -49.86 -14.76
N SER A 7 -55.49 -49.76 -15.44
CA SER A 7 -55.16 -50.09 -16.87
C SER A 7 -55.14 -48.93 -17.89
N ALA A 8 -54.33 -48.91 -18.98
CA ALA A 8 -53.09 -49.62 -19.36
C ALA A 8 -52.51 -49.06 -20.70
N ILE A 9 -51.25 -49.40 -21.08
CA ILE A 9 -50.71 -49.78 -22.45
C ILE A 9 -51.06 -48.87 -23.67
N ARG A 10 -50.19 -48.45 -24.63
CA ARG A 10 -48.73 -48.55 -24.97
C ARG A 10 -48.40 -47.49 -26.09
N PRO A 11 -47.15 -47.37 -26.64
CA PRO A 11 -46.72 -46.21 -27.46
C PRO A 11 -46.67 -46.40 -29.00
N PHE A 12 -46.49 -45.27 -29.71
CA PHE A 12 -45.90 -45.10 -31.06
C PHE A 12 -44.77 -44.04 -30.92
N ARG A 13 -43.56 -44.07 -31.52
CA ARG A 13 -42.88 -44.76 -32.66
C ARG A 13 -42.70 -43.88 -33.92
N HIS A 14 -41.45 -43.81 -34.37
CA HIS A 14 -40.87 -43.08 -35.53
C HIS A 14 -41.64 -43.15 -36.86
N ASP A 15 -41.52 -42.08 -37.67
CA ASP A 15 -40.56 -41.93 -38.80
C ASP A 15 -40.02 -40.47 -38.74
N THR A 16 -38.85 -39.96 -39.21
CA THR A 16 -37.73 -40.29 -40.11
C THR A 16 -37.74 -39.69 -41.54
N ASN A 17 -36.56 -39.17 -41.96
CA ASN A 17 -36.18 -38.57 -43.26
C ASN A 17 -36.77 -37.20 -43.66
N SER A 18 -36.10 -36.32 -44.43
CA SER A 18 -34.65 -36.10 -44.68
C SER A 18 -34.41 -34.89 -45.64
N SER A 19 -33.49 -33.97 -45.33
CA SER A 19 -32.70 -33.23 -46.35
C SER A 19 -31.56 -32.40 -45.73
N PHE A 20 -30.39 -32.41 -46.37
CA PHE A 20 -29.27 -31.50 -46.09
C PHE A 20 -29.59 -30.06 -46.52
N THR A 21 -29.08 -29.08 -45.75
CA THR A 21 -28.22 -28.01 -46.29
C THR A 21 -27.12 -27.72 -45.27
N ASP A 22 -25.91 -27.53 -45.76
CA ASP A 22 -24.70 -27.24 -44.97
C ASP A 22 -24.45 -25.72 -44.97
N GLU A 23 -24.29 -25.09 -43.81
CA GLU A 23 -23.79 -23.72 -43.71
C GLU A 23 -23.08 -23.50 -42.37
N SER A 24 -21.90 -22.86 -42.41
CA SER A 24 -20.91 -22.89 -41.34
C SER A 24 -20.90 -21.60 -40.49
N SER A 25 -21.60 -21.63 -39.36
CA SER A 25 -21.54 -20.55 -38.35
C SER A 25 -20.34 -20.72 -37.41
N PHE A 26 -19.35 -19.85 -37.56
CA PHE A 26 -18.19 -19.79 -36.65
C PHE A 26 -18.62 -19.38 -35.24
N HIS A 27 -18.38 -20.26 -34.25
CA HIS A 27 -18.46 -19.89 -32.84
C HIS A 27 -17.32 -18.92 -32.49
N TYR A 28 -17.64 -17.63 -32.38
CA TYR A 28 -16.76 -16.65 -31.74
C TYR A 28 -16.65 -16.98 -30.25
N THR A 29 -15.48 -17.48 -29.84
CA THR A 29 -15.05 -17.40 -28.44
C THR A 29 -14.59 -15.96 -28.20
N GLU A 30 -15.31 -15.23 -27.34
CA GLU A 30 -14.99 -13.85 -26.99
C GLU A 30 -13.75 -13.79 -26.09
N ARG A 31 -12.56 -13.93 -26.70
CA ARG A 31 -11.28 -13.68 -26.03
C ARG A 31 -11.13 -12.18 -25.78
N VAL A 32 -10.86 -11.81 -24.54
CA VAL A 32 -10.55 -10.43 -24.14
C VAL A 32 -9.35 -9.90 -24.95
N PRO A 33 -9.53 -8.87 -25.80
CA PRO A 33 -8.46 -8.36 -26.64
C PRO A 33 -7.70 -7.22 -25.96
N PHE A 34 -6.59 -7.54 -25.32
CA PHE A 34 -5.57 -6.55 -24.95
C PHE A 34 -4.18 -7.07 -25.31
N LEU A 35 -3.25 -6.15 -25.60
CA LEU A 35 -1.92 -6.40 -26.17
C LEU A 35 -1.91 -6.92 -27.63
N THR A 36 -2.09 -6.01 -28.60
CA THR A 36 -1.06 -5.69 -29.62
C THR A 36 -1.49 -4.49 -30.45
N GLN A 37 -0.88 -3.32 -30.24
CA GLN A 37 -0.73 -2.32 -31.30
C GLN A 37 0.46 -1.41 -31.00
N GLU A 38 1.38 -1.25 -31.95
CA GLU A 38 2.49 -0.31 -31.83
C GLU A 38 1.98 1.13 -32.02
N GLN A 39 2.44 2.06 -31.19
CA GLN A 39 2.07 3.47 -31.29
C GLN A 39 2.88 4.17 -32.39
N THR A 40 2.32 4.25 -33.59
CA THR A 40 2.81 5.16 -34.63
C THR A 40 2.43 6.60 -34.30
N PHE A 41 3.44 7.45 -34.06
CA PHE A 41 3.24 8.86 -33.74
C PHE A 41 2.67 9.62 -34.95
N ILE A 42 1.42 10.09 -34.85
CA ILE A 42 0.84 11.03 -35.80
C ILE A 42 1.16 12.45 -35.35
N THR A 43 1.93 13.18 -36.16
CA THR A 43 2.24 14.60 -35.95
C THR A 43 1.07 15.48 -36.39
N CYS A 44 0.48 16.25 -35.48
CA CYS A 44 -0.49 17.30 -35.83
C CYS A 44 0.24 18.53 -36.41
N PRO A 45 -0.18 19.06 -37.57
CA PRO A 45 0.35 20.31 -38.11
C PRO A 45 -0.30 21.55 -37.48
N ASN A 46 0.39 22.69 -37.59
CA ASN A 46 -0.05 24.00 -37.09
C ASN A 46 -1.33 24.50 -37.75
N LEU A 47 -2.05 25.38 -37.05
CA LEU A 47 -2.93 26.39 -37.65
C LEU A 47 -3.01 27.62 -36.74
N GLU A 48 -2.33 28.68 -37.14
CA GLU A 48 -2.58 30.04 -36.67
C GLU A 48 -3.64 30.72 -37.56
N ASP A 49 -4.25 31.77 -37.00
CA ASP A 49 -4.92 32.92 -37.62
C ASP A 49 -6.41 33.10 -37.24
N GLY A 50 -6.71 34.31 -36.80
CA GLY A 50 -8.05 34.75 -36.39
C GLY A 50 -8.55 35.93 -37.22
N SER A 51 -9.84 36.24 -37.10
CA SER A 51 -10.38 37.52 -37.59
C SER A 51 -11.49 38.03 -36.64
N PHE A 52 -11.57 39.36 -36.52
CA PHE A 52 -12.53 40.08 -35.69
C PHE A 52 -13.75 40.53 -36.50
N SER A 53 -14.90 40.68 -35.85
CA SER A 53 -15.87 41.74 -36.19
C SER A 53 -16.74 42.10 -34.98
N ASP A 54 -16.95 43.39 -34.74
CA ASP A 54 -17.69 43.95 -33.60
C ASP A 54 -19.19 44.13 -33.92
N SER A 55 -20.04 44.28 -32.88
CA SER A 55 -20.57 45.62 -32.49
C SER A 55 -21.75 45.61 -31.50
N ALA A 56 -21.56 46.35 -30.39
CA ALA A 56 -22.55 47.14 -29.62
C ALA A 56 -23.81 46.44 -29.02
N THR A 57 -24.52 46.96 -28.01
CA THR A 57 -24.50 48.27 -27.31
C THR A 57 -24.42 48.10 -25.77
N ALA A 58 -24.29 49.21 -25.01
CA ALA A 58 -23.97 49.19 -23.57
C ALA A 58 -24.90 50.07 -22.69
N SER A 59 -24.83 49.87 -21.37
CA SER A 59 -25.24 50.84 -20.34
C SER A 59 -24.30 50.77 -19.11
N VAL A 60 -24.30 51.80 -18.26
CA VAL A 60 -23.14 52.38 -17.54
C VAL A 60 -23.67 53.13 -16.30
N SER A 61 -23.10 53.21 -15.08
CA SER A 61 -21.81 52.81 -14.42
C SER A 61 -21.97 52.99 -12.88
N PRO A 62 -20.95 53.06 -11.96
CA PRO A 62 -19.51 52.70 -12.01
C PRO A 62 -18.96 51.95 -10.74
N ASP A 63 -17.62 51.82 -10.68
CA ASP A 63 -16.73 51.81 -9.48
C ASP A 63 -16.60 50.60 -8.52
N ALA A 64 -15.68 49.69 -8.89
CA ALA A 64 -14.52 49.27 -8.06
C ALA A 64 -13.45 48.62 -8.98
N LEU A 65 -12.14 48.74 -8.69
CA LEU A 65 -11.08 48.50 -9.70
C LEU A 65 -9.77 47.88 -9.18
N LYS A 66 -9.14 47.07 -10.07
CA LYS A 66 -7.75 46.54 -10.11
C LYS A 66 -7.43 45.21 -9.41
N GLY A 67 -7.27 44.17 -10.23
CA GLY A 67 -6.25 43.12 -10.03
C GLY A 67 -4.99 43.40 -10.87
N PRO A 68 -3.89 42.64 -10.71
CA PRO A 68 -2.60 42.90 -11.38
C PRO A 68 -2.44 42.18 -12.74
N THR A 69 -1.72 42.83 -13.66
CA THR A 69 -1.33 42.28 -14.97
C THR A 69 -0.01 41.50 -14.88
N VAL A 70 0.13 40.42 -15.64
CA VAL A 70 1.42 39.74 -15.89
C VAL A 70 2.02 40.24 -17.21
N THR A 71 3.29 40.63 -17.19
CA THR A 71 4.06 40.96 -18.40
C THR A 71 5.47 40.40 -18.28
N CYS A 72 5.87 39.54 -19.22
CA CYS A 72 7.25 39.07 -19.36
C CYS A 72 8.03 40.02 -20.28
N LEU A 73 9.32 40.24 -20.01
CA LEU A 73 10.24 40.87 -20.97
C LEU A 73 11.68 40.44 -20.66
N GLU A 74 12.53 40.48 -21.68
CA GLU A 74 13.79 39.73 -21.74
C GLU A 74 15.01 40.45 -21.15
N THR A 75 16.10 39.69 -20.96
CA THR A 75 17.40 40.17 -20.49
C THR A 75 18.12 41.07 -21.51
N PRO A 76 19.04 41.93 -21.05
CA PRO A 76 20.40 41.80 -21.60
C PRO A 76 21.57 41.98 -20.61
N SER A 77 22.66 41.27 -20.91
CA SER A 77 24.09 41.60 -20.69
C SER A 77 24.56 42.30 -19.39
N SER A 78 25.32 41.54 -18.59
CA SER A 78 26.61 41.90 -17.95
C SER A 78 26.94 43.36 -17.55
N PHE A 79 27.35 43.55 -16.29
CA PHE A 79 28.55 44.36 -15.98
C PHE A 79 29.25 43.89 -14.69
N ASP A 80 30.50 44.34 -14.51
CA ASP A 80 31.51 43.71 -13.65
C ASP A 80 31.64 44.28 -12.22
N HIS A 81 32.29 43.48 -11.36
CA HIS A 81 32.99 43.81 -10.10
C HIS A 81 32.74 45.15 -9.35
N ARG A 82 32.44 45.08 -8.03
CA ARG A 82 33.45 45.27 -6.94
C ARG A 82 32.96 45.07 -5.50
N ASN A 83 33.86 44.50 -4.68
CA ASN A 83 34.22 44.76 -3.27
C ASN A 83 33.31 45.52 -2.27
N SER A 84 33.37 45.28 -0.94
CA SER A 84 33.92 44.18 -0.10
C SER A 84 33.70 44.47 1.42
N SER A 85 34.18 43.57 2.29
CA SER A 85 34.51 43.79 3.73
C SER A 85 33.33 43.77 4.75
N PHE A 86 33.41 43.31 6.01
CA PHE A 86 34.38 42.52 6.84
C PHE A 86 33.55 41.39 7.53
N SER A 87 34.01 40.14 7.79
CA SER A 87 34.97 39.66 8.83
C SER A 87 34.58 40.04 10.28
N SER A 88 34.66 39.20 11.33
CA SER A 88 35.06 37.77 11.48
C SER A 88 34.80 37.24 12.92
N ARG A 89 34.85 35.90 13.15
CA ARG A 89 35.46 35.13 14.31
C ARG A 89 35.03 33.63 14.23
N TRP A 90 35.86 32.59 14.40
CA TRP A 90 36.90 32.22 15.42
C TRP A 90 36.28 31.80 16.77
N ARG A 91 36.60 30.68 17.46
CA ARG A 91 37.46 29.45 17.31
C ARG A 91 36.72 28.27 18.03
N TRP A 92 37.18 27.02 18.25
CA TRP A 92 38.48 26.28 18.31
C TRP A 92 38.21 24.86 17.71
N THR A 93 39.12 24.04 17.14
CA THR A 93 40.43 23.44 17.52
C THR A 93 40.48 22.61 18.81
N GLU A 94 40.47 21.28 18.66
CA GLU A 94 41.36 20.36 19.41
C GLU A 94 41.92 19.29 18.45
N THR A 95 43.11 18.79 18.74
CA THR A 95 43.81 17.76 17.95
C THR A 95 44.60 16.85 18.88
N LEU A 96 44.36 15.53 18.83
CA LEU A 96 45.25 14.54 19.43
C LEU A 96 46.24 14.01 18.39
N PRO A 97 47.54 13.87 18.73
CA PRO A 97 48.56 13.35 17.82
C PRO A 97 48.69 11.82 17.90
N VAL A 98 49.21 11.20 16.84
CA VAL A 98 50.23 10.11 16.82
C VAL A 98 50.32 9.56 15.40
N LEU A 99 51.49 9.69 14.76
CA LEU A 99 52.02 8.79 13.70
C LEU A 99 53.39 9.23 13.13
N ASN A 100 53.85 10.47 13.40
CA ASN A 100 55.15 10.98 12.92
C ASN A 100 56.39 10.50 13.73
N GLN A 101 56.34 9.31 14.35
CA GLN A 101 57.48 8.71 15.07
C GLN A 101 58.11 7.48 14.38
N LEU A 102 57.68 7.12 13.16
CA LEU A 102 58.23 5.97 12.43
C LEU A 102 59.43 6.27 11.51
N PHE A 103 59.78 7.54 11.31
CA PHE A 103 60.95 7.94 10.52
C PHE A 103 61.80 8.98 11.25
N GLY A 104 62.75 8.50 12.06
CA GLY A 104 63.93 9.29 12.41
C GLY A 104 64.78 9.58 11.15
N GLY A 105 65.72 10.51 11.18
CA GLY A 105 66.21 11.28 12.32
C GLY A 105 67.68 11.60 12.07
N GLY A 106 67.97 12.83 11.67
CA GLY A 106 69.30 13.19 11.15
C GLY A 106 69.57 14.69 11.17
N ARG A 107 69.87 15.23 12.35
CA ARG A 107 70.50 16.55 12.50
C ARG A 107 72.01 16.38 12.44
N THR A 108 72.68 17.08 11.53
CA THR A 108 74.12 17.35 11.61
C THR A 108 74.38 18.85 11.52
N VAL A 109 75.41 19.29 12.24
CA VAL A 109 75.66 20.71 12.58
C VAL A 109 76.45 21.41 11.47
N VAL A 110 76.20 22.73 11.30
CA VAL A 110 76.93 23.59 10.37
C VAL A 110 78.31 23.96 10.92
N HIS A 111 79.35 23.92 10.06
CA HIS A 111 80.60 24.64 10.30
C HIS A 111 81.08 25.35 9.02
N LYS A 112 81.81 26.47 9.18
CA LYS A 112 82.24 27.37 8.08
C LYS A 112 83.31 26.74 7.18
N GLY A 113 83.30 27.04 5.87
CA GLY A 113 84.41 26.69 4.97
C GLY A 113 84.30 27.06 3.48
N HIS A 114 84.60 28.32 3.13
CA HIS A 114 85.08 28.79 1.80
C HIS A 114 84.20 28.65 0.54
N VAL A 115 84.65 29.32 -0.53
CA VAL A 115 83.94 29.60 -1.80
C VAL A 115 84.60 28.86 -2.98
N VAL A 116 83.79 28.24 -3.84
CA VAL A 116 84.10 27.98 -5.27
C VAL A 116 82.79 28.02 -6.07
N GLU A 117 82.75 28.76 -7.18
CA GLU A 117 81.65 28.67 -8.16
C GLU A 117 81.76 27.38 -9.01
N ARG A 118 80.63 26.69 -9.27
CA ARG A 118 80.47 25.91 -10.51
C ARG A 118 79.03 25.45 -10.77
N GLY A 119 78.53 25.80 -11.96
CA GLY A 119 77.64 24.99 -12.80
C GLY A 119 76.29 24.55 -12.24
N SER A 120 75.20 25.13 -12.75
CA SER A 120 73.86 24.53 -12.65
C SER A 120 73.86 23.14 -13.28
N LEU A 121 73.45 22.12 -12.52
CA LEU A 121 73.39 20.74 -12.99
C LEU A 121 72.32 19.97 -12.21
N HIS A 122 71.06 20.10 -12.64
CA HIS A 122 69.94 19.29 -12.14
C HIS A 122 70.16 17.80 -12.50
N LYS A 123 70.88 17.08 -11.64
CA LYS A 123 70.93 15.62 -11.69
C LYS A 123 69.60 15.05 -11.21
N SER A 124 68.72 14.76 -12.15
CA SER A 124 67.57 13.89 -11.90
C SER A 124 68.09 12.54 -11.39
N ILE A 125 67.67 12.15 -10.19
CA ILE A 125 68.13 10.90 -9.57
C ILE A 125 67.59 9.74 -10.43
N PRO A 126 68.46 8.87 -11.01
CA PRO A 126 67.99 7.78 -11.84
C PRO A 126 67.18 6.80 -10.98
N THR A 127 65.87 6.76 -11.21
CA THR A 127 65.01 5.73 -10.64
C THR A 127 65.46 4.38 -11.18
N THR A 128 66.17 3.59 -10.38
CA THR A 128 66.64 2.27 -10.79
C THR A 128 65.48 1.44 -11.36
N PRO A 129 65.70 0.57 -12.36
CA PRO A 129 64.62 -0.19 -13.00
C PRO A 129 63.81 -0.98 -11.96
N LEU A 130 64.48 -1.55 -10.96
CA LEU A 130 63.86 -2.19 -9.79
C LEU A 130 62.87 -1.26 -9.04
N ARG A 131 63.19 0.03 -8.85
CA ARG A 131 62.28 1.04 -8.25
C ARG A 131 61.18 1.54 -9.20
N ARG A 132 61.16 1.12 -10.47
CA ARG A 132 59.98 1.24 -11.35
C ARG A 132 59.13 -0.02 -11.26
N VAL A 133 59.74 -1.20 -11.41
CA VAL A 133 59.07 -2.50 -11.28
C VAL A 133 58.34 -2.64 -9.93
N LEU A 134 58.98 -2.33 -8.81
CA LEU A 134 58.34 -2.40 -7.48
C LEU A 134 57.17 -1.42 -7.30
N ARG A 135 57.18 -0.26 -7.98
CA ARG A 135 56.05 0.69 -7.94
C ARG A 135 54.91 0.28 -8.86
N LEU A 136 55.21 -0.34 -9.99
CA LEU A 136 54.18 -0.97 -10.84
C LEU A 136 53.54 -2.16 -10.12
N LEU A 137 54.34 -3.01 -9.47
CA LEU A 137 53.86 -4.14 -8.65
C LEU A 137 52.96 -3.67 -7.50
N ALA A 138 53.35 -2.61 -6.79
CA ALA A 138 52.52 -2.03 -5.73
C ALA A 138 51.20 -1.44 -6.28
N LEU A 139 51.22 -0.82 -7.47
CA LEU A 139 50.01 -0.34 -8.13
C LEU A 139 49.11 -1.49 -8.60
N THR A 140 49.65 -2.57 -9.16
CA THR A 140 48.83 -3.72 -9.58
C THR A 140 48.22 -4.46 -8.39
N LEU A 141 48.94 -4.59 -7.28
CA LEU A 141 48.41 -5.15 -6.03
C LEU A 141 47.35 -4.24 -5.38
N MET A 142 47.53 -2.92 -5.42
CA MET A 142 46.51 -1.96 -4.98
C MET A 142 45.23 -2.05 -5.84
N LEU A 143 45.38 -2.12 -7.17
CA LEU A 143 44.25 -2.27 -8.09
C LEU A 143 43.53 -3.61 -7.91
N LEU A 144 44.25 -4.71 -7.68
CA LEU A 144 43.67 -6.01 -7.33
C LEU A 144 42.88 -5.94 -6.02
N GLY A 145 43.45 -5.36 -4.95
CA GLY A 145 42.75 -5.20 -3.67
C GLY A 145 41.52 -4.29 -3.75
N ILE A 146 41.54 -3.27 -4.61
CA ILE A 146 40.36 -2.43 -4.90
C ILE A 146 39.32 -3.24 -5.69
N LEU A 147 39.73 -4.03 -6.68
CA LEU A 147 38.81 -4.87 -7.46
C LEU A 147 38.15 -5.95 -6.60
N GLU A 148 38.91 -6.56 -5.70
CA GLU A 148 38.45 -7.56 -4.73
C GLU A 148 37.55 -6.94 -3.66
N PHE A 149 37.86 -5.73 -3.18
CA PHE A 149 36.95 -4.96 -2.32
C PHE A 149 35.63 -4.62 -3.03
N ILE A 150 35.67 -4.22 -4.31
CA ILE A 150 34.47 -3.98 -5.12
C ILE A 150 33.69 -5.29 -5.32
N ALA A 151 34.35 -6.41 -5.61
CA ALA A 151 33.71 -7.71 -5.76
C ALA A 151 33.04 -8.18 -4.46
N LEU A 152 33.68 -7.98 -3.31
CA LEU A 152 33.11 -8.28 -1.99
C LEU A 152 31.98 -7.31 -1.61
N ALA A 153 32.08 -6.03 -1.95
CA ALA A 153 31.01 -5.06 -1.74
C ALA A 153 29.79 -5.37 -2.62
N CYS A 154 29.99 -5.69 -3.90
CA CYS A 154 28.94 -6.15 -4.80
C CYS A 154 28.33 -7.48 -4.34
N GLY A 155 29.15 -8.45 -3.90
CA GLY A 155 28.66 -9.71 -3.34
C GLY A 155 27.85 -9.52 -2.06
N LEU A 156 28.26 -8.59 -1.18
CA LEU A 156 27.49 -8.21 0.00
C LEU A 156 26.17 -7.53 -0.38
N VAL A 157 26.18 -6.63 -1.36
CA VAL A 157 24.97 -5.96 -1.87
C VAL A 157 24.02 -6.99 -2.50
N LEU A 158 24.52 -7.90 -3.33
CA LEU A 158 23.75 -9.01 -3.90
C LEU A 158 23.21 -9.94 -2.79
N SER A 159 23.94 -10.17 -1.69
CA SER A 159 23.40 -10.94 -0.55
C SER A 159 22.20 -10.28 0.16
N PHE A 160 21.89 -9.00 -0.12
CA PHE A 160 20.65 -8.33 0.30
C PHE A 160 19.51 -8.40 -0.75
N PHE A 161 19.79 -8.87 -1.96
CA PHE A 161 18.85 -9.09 -3.06
C PHE A 161 18.89 -10.58 -3.47
N PRO A 162 18.07 -11.47 -2.88
CA PRO A 162 18.02 -12.85 -3.35
C PRO A 162 17.57 -12.88 -4.82
N ASP A 163 18.05 -13.87 -5.57
CA ASP A 163 17.66 -14.12 -6.94
C ASP A 163 16.21 -14.63 -7.00
N ASP A 164 15.25 -13.71 -6.86
CA ASP A 164 13.80 -13.93 -7.07
C ASP A 164 13.48 -14.17 -8.59
N ALA A 165 14.41 -14.76 -9.37
CA ALA A 165 14.40 -14.88 -10.83
C ALA A 165 14.27 -16.31 -11.38
N ASP A 166 14.53 -17.34 -10.56
CA ASP A 166 14.46 -18.75 -10.98
C ASP A 166 13.03 -19.35 -10.87
N ASP A 167 12.11 -18.68 -10.17
CA ASP A 167 10.72 -19.15 -9.94
C ASP A 167 9.82 -19.15 -11.21
N GLU A 168 10.23 -18.50 -12.31
CA GLU A 168 9.36 -18.27 -13.47
C GLU A 168 9.39 -19.40 -14.54
N PHE A 169 10.17 -20.47 -14.34
CA PHE A 169 10.35 -21.53 -15.36
C PHE A 169 9.86 -22.95 -14.99
N ASP A 170 9.57 -23.25 -13.72
CA ASP A 170 9.13 -24.60 -13.30
C ASP A 170 7.65 -24.90 -13.59
N GLY A 171 6.87 -23.90 -14.02
CA GLY A 171 5.42 -24.02 -14.25
C GLY A 171 5.00 -24.82 -15.51
N TRP A 172 5.93 -25.28 -16.34
CA TRP A 172 5.61 -25.82 -17.68
C TRP A 172 5.71 -27.35 -17.82
N ASN A 173 4.93 -28.07 -17.00
CA ASN A 173 4.75 -29.52 -17.11
C ASN A 173 3.25 -29.89 -17.18
N PRO A 174 2.63 -29.83 -18.38
CA PRO A 174 1.17 -29.97 -18.52
C PRO A 174 0.68 -31.39 -18.26
N SER A 175 0.24 -31.65 -17.04
CA SER A 175 -0.30 -32.94 -16.60
C SER A 175 -1.71 -33.21 -17.16
N GLN A 176 -1.74 -33.97 -18.26
CA GLN A 176 -2.85 -34.82 -18.76
C GLN A 176 -4.28 -34.28 -18.69
N HIS A 177 -4.85 -34.00 -19.87
CA HIS A 177 -6.25 -33.64 -20.14
C HIS A 177 -7.31 -34.26 -19.20
N THR A 178 -7.73 -33.51 -18.19
CA THR A 178 -9.17 -33.38 -17.90
C THR A 178 -9.85 -32.60 -19.03
N SER A 179 -11.16 -32.76 -19.23
CA SER A 179 -11.90 -31.83 -20.09
C SER A 179 -11.99 -30.47 -19.39
N SER A 180 -11.96 -29.38 -20.15
CA SER A 180 -12.04 -28.01 -19.60
C SER A 180 -13.35 -27.76 -18.82
N GLU A 181 -14.40 -28.54 -19.08
CA GLU A 181 -15.67 -28.51 -18.35
C GLU A 181 -15.61 -29.22 -16.98
N LEU A 182 -14.63 -30.09 -16.75
CA LEU A 182 -14.36 -30.74 -15.45
C LEU A 182 -13.23 -30.06 -14.67
N GLY A 183 -12.50 -29.14 -15.29
CA GLY A 183 -11.40 -28.38 -14.69
C GLY A 183 -11.78 -26.99 -14.17
N HIS A 184 -13.06 -26.60 -14.23
CA HIS A 184 -13.53 -25.28 -13.83
C HIS A 184 -14.67 -25.34 -12.81
N TRP A 185 -14.36 -24.97 -11.56
CA TRP A 185 -15.30 -24.84 -10.46
C TRP A 185 -15.71 -23.36 -10.29
N PRO A 186 -16.92 -23.06 -9.78
CA PRO A 186 -17.36 -21.67 -9.56
C PRO A 186 -16.44 -20.83 -8.66
N THR A 187 -15.65 -21.49 -7.80
CA THR A 187 -14.79 -20.90 -6.77
C THR A 187 -13.28 -20.99 -7.08
N ASP A 188 -12.89 -21.52 -8.26
CA ASP A 188 -11.51 -21.82 -8.73
C ASP A 188 -10.43 -20.87 -8.18
N PHE A 189 -10.64 -19.56 -8.35
CA PHE A 189 -9.69 -18.49 -8.01
C PHE A 189 -9.27 -18.46 -6.52
N SER A 190 -9.98 -19.19 -5.65
CA SER A 190 -9.80 -19.19 -4.20
C SER A 190 -9.71 -20.57 -3.56
N ALA A 191 -9.76 -21.65 -4.36
CA ALA A 191 -9.92 -23.02 -3.87
C ALA A 191 -8.77 -23.46 -2.93
N ASP A 192 -7.53 -23.12 -3.27
CA ASP A 192 -6.32 -23.38 -2.44
C ASP A 192 -5.85 -22.14 -1.67
N VAL A 193 -6.59 -21.03 -1.74
CA VAL A 193 -6.19 -19.74 -1.16
C VAL A 193 -6.56 -19.69 0.32
N HIS A 194 -5.54 -19.69 1.19
CA HIS A 194 -5.70 -19.57 2.63
C HIS A 194 -5.63 -18.12 3.13
N PRO A 195 -6.68 -17.60 3.80
CA PRO A 195 -6.66 -16.23 4.27
C PRO A 195 -5.65 -15.99 5.39
N VAL A 196 -4.89 -14.90 5.23
CA VAL A 196 -3.84 -14.41 6.11
C VAL A 196 -4.13 -12.97 6.53
N ALA A 197 -3.76 -12.63 7.76
CA ALA A 197 -3.93 -11.32 8.38
C ALA A 197 -2.94 -10.26 7.83
N CYS A 198 -2.98 -10.05 6.52
CA CYS A 198 -2.34 -8.93 5.85
C CYS A 198 -3.37 -7.97 5.25
N HIS A 199 -3.00 -6.70 5.24
CA HIS A 199 -3.70 -5.62 4.58
C HIS A 199 -2.84 -5.14 3.41
N SER A 200 -3.32 -5.37 2.19
CA SER A 200 -2.68 -4.98 0.94
C SER A 200 -2.66 -3.46 0.82
N HIS A 201 -1.55 -2.86 1.23
CA HIS A 201 -1.36 -1.42 1.30
C HIS A 201 -1.13 -0.84 -0.09
N ASN A 202 -1.73 0.32 -0.36
CA ASN A 202 -1.86 0.92 -1.69
C ASN A 202 -2.21 -0.16 -2.75
N ASP A 203 -3.27 -0.94 -2.52
CA ASP A 203 -3.57 -2.16 -3.29
C ASP A 203 -3.51 -1.91 -4.81
N TYR A 204 -4.12 -0.79 -5.22
CA TYR A 204 -4.19 -0.26 -6.58
C TYR A 204 -2.84 -0.01 -7.30
N TRP A 205 -1.68 -0.03 -6.62
CA TRP A 205 -0.35 -0.02 -7.26
C TRP A 205 0.04 -1.35 -7.90
N ARG A 206 -0.68 -2.44 -7.61
CA ARG A 206 -0.41 -3.76 -8.18
C ARG A 206 -0.84 -3.83 -9.65
N LYS A 207 -0.22 -4.74 -10.41
CA LYS A 207 -0.55 -5.04 -11.81
C LYS A 207 -2.04 -5.37 -11.96
N GLU A 208 -2.56 -6.18 -11.05
CA GLU A 208 -3.96 -6.62 -10.99
C GLU A 208 -4.51 -6.32 -9.59
N PRO A 209 -5.03 -5.10 -9.37
CA PRO A 209 -5.67 -4.70 -8.10
C PRO A 209 -6.80 -5.65 -7.71
N LEU A 210 -7.05 -5.75 -6.40
CA LEU A 210 -7.81 -6.80 -5.73
C LEU A 210 -7.25 -8.21 -5.93
N PHE A 211 -7.10 -8.68 -7.17
CA PHE A 211 -6.77 -10.07 -7.49
C PHE A 211 -5.43 -10.50 -6.90
N SER A 212 -4.34 -9.74 -7.05
CA SER A 212 -3.04 -10.09 -6.44
C SER A 212 -3.09 -10.13 -4.90
N ALA A 213 -4.01 -9.40 -4.26
CA ALA A 213 -4.20 -9.46 -2.81
C ALA A 213 -5.01 -10.68 -2.37
N LEU A 214 -6.04 -11.04 -3.13
CA LEU A 214 -6.83 -12.25 -2.89
C LEU A 214 -5.98 -13.51 -3.15
N GLU A 215 -5.22 -13.58 -4.23
CA GLU A 215 -4.27 -14.66 -4.54
C GLU A 215 -3.27 -14.89 -3.39
N ALA A 216 -2.72 -13.82 -2.82
CA ALA A 216 -1.85 -13.87 -1.64
C ALA A 216 -2.60 -14.12 -0.31
N GLY A 217 -3.93 -14.29 -0.33
CA GLY A 217 -4.76 -14.53 0.85
C GLY A 217 -4.99 -13.32 1.76
N CYS A 218 -4.59 -12.10 1.39
CA CYS A 218 -4.72 -10.95 2.29
C CYS A 218 -6.19 -10.58 2.54
N THR A 219 -6.61 -10.61 3.81
CA THR A 219 -8.00 -10.32 4.22
C THR A 219 -8.33 -8.83 4.28
N GLY A 220 -7.52 -7.95 3.70
CA GLY A 220 -7.84 -6.53 3.52
C GLY A 220 -7.10 -5.90 2.35
N VAL A 221 -7.74 -4.90 1.72
CA VAL A 221 -7.24 -4.11 0.58
C VAL A 221 -7.54 -2.62 0.76
N GLU A 222 -6.80 -1.75 0.06
CA GLU A 222 -6.83 -0.29 0.23
C GLU A 222 -7.03 0.45 -1.10
N ALA A 223 -8.05 1.31 -1.18
CA ALA A 223 -8.38 2.13 -2.34
C ALA A 223 -8.28 3.63 -2.04
N ASP A 224 -7.32 4.30 -2.66
CA ASP A 224 -7.12 5.75 -2.55
C ASP A 224 -8.05 6.51 -3.50
N VAL A 225 -9.18 7.03 -3.02
CA VAL A 225 -10.24 7.59 -3.87
C VAL A 225 -10.22 9.12 -3.98
N TRP A 226 -10.40 9.59 -5.22
CA TRP A 226 -10.53 10.99 -5.60
C TRP A 226 -11.83 11.21 -6.36
N LEU A 227 -12.68 12.12 -5.88
CA LEU A 227 -13.88 12.54 -6.61
C LEU A 227 -13.50 13.58 -7.68
N TYR A 228 -13.69 13.22 -8.96
CA TYR A 228 -13.67 14.14 -10.10
C TYR A 228 -14.84 13.78 -11.03
N ASP A 229 -15.41 14.74 -11.73
CA ASP A 229 -16.41 14.52 -12.80
C ASP A 229 -17.58 13.57 -12.44
N GLN A 230 -17.96 13.56 -11.15
CA GLN A 230 -18.99 12.72 -10.52
C GLN A 230 -18.66 11.23 -10.33
N ASP A 231 -17.44 10.77 -10.64
CA ASP A 231 -16.97 9.40 -10.34
C ASP A 231 -15.74 9.39 -9.40
N LEU A 232 -15.39 8.21 -8.90
CA LEU A 232 -14.37 7.96 -7.89
C LEU A 232 -13.16 7.26 -8.53
N TYR A 233 -12.17 8.05 -8.92
CA TYR A 233 -10.92 7.56 -9.50
C TYR A 233 -9.97 7.07 -8.41
N VAL A 234 -9.17 6.05 -8.71
CA VAL A 234 -8.28 5.39 -7.74
C VAL A 234 -6.80 5.54 -8.12
N GLY A 235 -6.03 6.16 -7.22
CA GLY A 235 -4.59 6.33 -7.38
C GLY A 235 -3.95 7.11 -6.23
N HIS A 236 -2.63 7.01 -6.10
CA HIS A 236 -1.88 7.63 -4.99
C HIS A 236 -1.83 9.17 -5.10
N SER A 237 -1.88 9.68 -6.33
CA SER A 237 -1.88 11.10 -6.64
C SER A 237 -2.76 11.39 -7.86
N THR A 238 -3.15 12.65 -8.03
CA THR A 238 -3.94 13.11 -9.18
C THR A 238 -3.27 12.82 -10.53
N ALA A 239 -1.94 12.76 -10.58
CA ALA A 239 -1.17 12.41 -11.77
C ALA A 239 -1.16 10.90 -12.11
N SER A 240 -1.72 10.06 -11.24
CA SER A 240 -1.84 8.59 -11.43
C SER A 240 -3.26 8.11 -11.77
N LEU A 241 -4.21 9.04 -11.91
CA LEU A 241 -5.61 8.75 -12.24
C LEU A 241 -5.77 8.56 -13.76
N THR A 242 -6.56 7.57 -14.15
CA THR A 242 -6.98 7.35 -15.55
C THR A 242 -8.49 7.08 -15.61
N PRO A 243 -9.18 7.36 -16.72
CA PRO A 243 -10.64 7.20 -16.82
C PRO A 243 -11.15 5.79 -16.50
N GLU A 244 -10.33 4.77 -16.73
CA GLU A 244 -10.65 3.35 -16.59
C GLU A 244 -10.47 2.85 -15.15
N ARG A 245 -9.75 3.60 -14.30
CA ARG A 245 -9.31 3.19 -12.97
C ARG A 245 -10.17 3.84 -11.88
N THR A 246 -11.37 3.31 -11.71
CA THR A 246 -12.35 3.77 -10.72
C THR A 246 -12.58 2.75 -9.62
N LEU A 247 -13.18 3.18 -8.50
CA LEU A 247 -13.58 2.30 -7.41
C LEU A 247 -14.51 1.18 -7.90
N ARG A 248 -15.35 1.46 -8.91
CA ARG A 248 -16.20 0.45 -9.56
C ARG A 248 -15.40 -0.60 -10.32
N SER A 249 -14.47 -0.18 -11.18
CA SER A 249 -13.76 -1.10 -12.08
C SER A 249 -12.73 -1.95 -11.34
N LEU A 250 -12.03 -1.39 -10.36
CA LEU A 250 -10.96 -2.08 -9.62
C LEU A 250 -11.48 -2.89 -8.42
N TYR A 251 -12.58 -2.48 -7.77
CA TYR A 251 -13.03 -3.11 -6.51
C TYR A 251 -14.48 -3.59 -6.55
N ILE A 252 -15.46 -2.71 -6.76
CA ILE A 252 -16.87 -3.08 -6.56
C ILE A 252 -17.34 -4.15 -7.58
N ASN A 253 -17.11 -3.94 -8.87
CA ASN A 253 -17.59 -4.87 -9.90
C ASN A 253 -16.89 -6.25 -9.80
N PRO A 254 -15.55 -6.33 -9.60
CA PRO A 254 -14.88 -7.59 -9.27
C PRO A 254 -15.44 -8.28 -8.02
N LEU A 255 -15.63 -7.56 -6.90
CA LEU A 255 -16.16 -8.14 -5.66
C LEU A 255 -17.59 -8.66 -5.81
N VAL A 256 -18.46 -7.93 -6.51
CA VAL A 256 -19.82 -8.39 -6.80
C VAL A 256 -19.78 -9.68 -7.63
N LYS A 257 -18.95 -9.74 -8.68
CA LYS A 257 -18.82 -10.94 -9.51
C LYS A 257 -18.31 -12.14 -8.68
N ILE A 258 -17.25 -11.96 -7.91
CA ILE A 258 -16.68 -12.98 -7.03
C ILE A 258 -17.74 -13.51 -6.04
N LEU A 259 -18.46 -12.62 -5.37
CA LEU A 259 -19.39 -13.00 -4.30
C LEU A 259 -20.70 -13.59 -4.83
N ASP A 260 -21.14 -13.20 -6.03
CA ASP A 260 -22.24 -13.87 -6.74
C ASP A 260 -21.84 -15.30 -7.18
N GLN A 261 -20.56 -15.52 -7.54
CA GLN A 261 -20.03 -16.87 -7.84
C GLN A 261 -19.83 -17.75 -6.59
N GLN A 262 -19.43 -17.16 -5.45
CA GLN A 262 -19.29 -17.81 -4.14
C GLN A 262 -20.64 -18.12 -3.45
N ASN A 263 -21.74 -17.53 -3.92
CA ASN A 263 -23.08 -17.74 -3.37
C ASN A 263 -24.10 -18.10 -4.48
N PRO A 264 -23.89 -19.19 -5.25
CA PRO A 264 -24.67 -19.46 -6.46
C PRO A 264 -26.01 -20.15 -6.16
N GLN A 265 -27.13 -19.57 -6.63
CA GLN A 265 -28.40 -20.30 -6.63
C GLN A 265 -28.44 -21.33 -7.75
N THR A 266 -28.60 -22.61 -7.40
CA THR A 266 -28.68 -23.73 -8.35
C THR A 266 -29.83 -24.66 -7.98
N HIS A 267 -30.10 -25.68 -8.82
CA HIS A 267 -31.09 -26.71 -8.46
C HIS A 267 -30.60 -27.66 -7.35
N PHE A 268 -29.29 -27.66 -7.04
CA PHE A 268 -28.71 -28.35 -5.87
C PHE A 268 -28.71 -27.46 -4.62
N HIS A 269 -28.58 -26.15 -4.79
CA HIS A 269 -28.54 -25.14 -3.72
C HIS A 269 -29.56 -24.03 -4.05
N PRO A 270 -30.86 -24.24 -3.76
CA PRO A 270 -31.93 -23.34 -4.21
C PRO A 270 -32.08 -22.08 -3.33
N SER A 271 -31.47 -22.08 -2.14
CA SER A 271 -31.60 -21.03 -1.12
C SER A 271 -30.23 -20.57 -0.65
N LEU A 272 -29.95 -19.28 -0.85
CA LEU A 272 -28.67 -18.65 -0.51
C LEU A 272 -28.28 -18.84 0.96
N ASP A 273 -26.98 -19.07 1.21
CA ASP A 273 -26.45 -19.32 2.55
C ASP A 273 -26.66 -18.14 3.51
N ASN A 274 -26.67 -18.43 4.81
CA ASN A 274 -26.80 -17.45 5.87
C ASN A 274 -26.01 -17.88 7.12
N PRO A 275 -24.86 -17.27 7.44
CA PRO A 275 -24.23 -16.13 6.74
C PRO A 275 -23.79 -16.48 5.31
N ARG A 276 -23.51 -15.44 4.51
CA ARG A 276 -23.03 -15.58 3.13
C ARG A 276 -21.55 -15.97 3.10
N ASN A 277 -21.17 -16.68 2.05
CA ASN A 277 -19.79 -17.05 1.77
C ASN A 277 -19.00 -15.81 1.32
N GLY A 278 -17.81 -15.65 1.89
CA GLY A 278 -16.82 -14.63 1.57
C GLY A 278 -16.03 -14.93 0.30
N VAL A 279 -14.89 -14.26 0.15
CA VAL A 279 -14.04 -14.38 -1.05
C VAL A 279 -13.04 -15.55 -1.00
N PHE A 280 -13.01 -16.33 0.08
CA PHE A 280 -12.05 -17.41 0.32
C PHE A 280 -12.78 -18.74 0.57
N ASP A 281 -12.75 -19.66 -0.40
CA ASP A 281 -13.42 -20.96 -0.30
C ASP A 281 -12.85 -21.81 0.88
N THR A 282 -11.53 -21.70 1.14
CA THR A 282 -10.91 -22.38 2.30
C THR A 282 -11.36 -21.86 3.68
N ARG A 283 -12.09 -20.73 3.74
CA ARG A 283 -12.70 -20.18 4.97
C ARG A 283 -13.87 -19.24 4.62
N PRO A 284 -15.05 -19.76 4.28
CA PRO A 284 -16.15 -18.93 3.74
C PRO A 284 -16.69 -17.88 4.73
N SER A 285 -16.46 -18.03 6.03
CA SER A 285 -16.82 -17.02 7.04
C SER A 285 -15.85 -15.83 7.15
N GLN A 286 -14.77 -15.78 6.36
CA GLN A 286 -13.78 -14.71 6.42
C GLN A 286 -14.26 -13.46 5.67
N THR A 287 -14.59 -12.40 6.42
CA THR A 287 -14.81 -11.07 5.83
C THR A 287 -13.54 -10.55 5.15
N LEU A 288 -13.69 -9.92 3.99
CA LEU A 288 -12.66 -9.11 3.33
C LEU A 288 -12.85 -7.63 3.73
N VAL A 289 -11.76 -6.97 4.13
CA VAL A 289 -11.82 -5.55 4.49
C VAL A 289 -11.49 -4.68 3.28
N LEU A 290 -12.46 -3.88 2.81
CA LEU A 290 -12.25 -2.85 1.80
C LEU A 290 -12.06 -1.50 2.50
N LEU A 291 -10.80 -1.05 2.62
CA LEU A 291 -10.46 0.27 3.14
C LEU A 291 -10.49 1.30 2.01
N ILE A 292 -11.11 2.45 2.26
CA ILE A 292 -11.28 3.54 1.29
C ILE A 292 -10.72 4.84 1.91
N ASP A 293 -9.59 5.33 1.43
CA ASP A 293 -8.97 6.58 1.89
C ASP A 293 -9.46 7.76 1.02
N PHE A 294 -10.20 8.68 1.64
CA PHE A 294 -10.83 9.82 0.98
C PHE A 294 -9.79 10.94 0.77
N LYS A 295 -9.30 11.13 -0.45
CA LYS A 295 -8.17 12.04 -0.72
C LYS A 295 -8.54 13.51 -0.93
N ASN A 296 -9.74 13.81 -1.44
CA ASN A 296 -10.27 15.17 -1.59
C ASN A 296 -11.52 15.42 -0.70
N GLU A 297 -12.53 16.19 -1.13
CA GLU A 297 -13.58 16.72 -0.24
C GLU A 297 -14.50 15.63 0.34
N GLY A 298 -14.35 15.34 1.64
CA GLY A 298 -14.98 14.20 2.32
C GLY A 298 -16.49 14.09 2.18
N HIS A 299 -17.24 15.14 2.54
CA HIS A 299 -18.70 15.18 2.40
C HIS A 299 -19.18 15.09 0.94
N ARG A 300 -18.32 15.42 -0.04
CA ARG A 300 -18.64 15.25 -1.46
C ARG A 300 -18.35 13.81 -1.92
N ILE A 301 -17.27 13.19 -1.47
CA ILE A 301 -16.96 11.77 -1.75
C ILE A 301 -18.04 10.84 -1.15
N TRP A 302 -18.47 11.11 0.08
CA TRP A 302 -19.35 10.24 0.88
C TRP A 302 -20.61 9.72 0.15
N PRO A 303 -21.48 10.56 -0.44
CA PRO A 303 -22.66 10.06 -1.18
C PRO A 303 -22.29 9.25 -2.43
N HIS A 304 -21.16 9.54 -3.09
CA HIS A 304 -20.69 8.76 -4.24
C HIS A 304 -20.20 7.38 -3.80
N VAL A 305 -19.45 7.27 -2.69
CA VAL A 305 -19.02 5.97 -2.13
C VAL A 305 -20.24 5.16 -1.69
N SER A 306 -21.16 5.77 -0.94
CA SER A 306 -22.37 5.09 -0.47
C SER A 306 -23.24 4.57 -1.63
N ALA A 307 -23.35 5.34 -2.72
CA ALA A 307 -24.05 4.91 -3.94
C ALA A 307 -23.30 3.79 -4.69
N GLN A 308 -21.97 3.78 -4.70
CA GLN A 308 -21.20 2.71 -5.35
C GLN A 308 -21.19 1.41 -4.54
N LEU A 309 -21.39 1.45 -3.22
CA LEU A 309 -21.58 0.26 -2.38
C LEU A 309 -22.95 -0.41 -2.54
N GLN A 310 -23.91 0.25 -3.19
CA GLN A 310 -25.29 -0.22 -3.34
C GLN A 310 -25.43 -1.67 -3.88
N PRO A 311 -24.67 -2.13 -4.89
CA PRO A 311 -24.80 -3.49 -5.41
C PRO A 311 -24.44 -4.59 -4.39
N LEU A 312 -23.52 -4.29 -3.45
CA LEU A 312 -23.15 -5.18 -2.34
C LEU A 312 -24.20 -5.11 -1.22
N ARG A 313 -24.73 -3.91 -0.93
CA ARG A 313 -25.78 -3.66 0.06
C ARG A 313 -27.06 -4.42 -0.27
N GLU A 314 -27.54 -4.33 -1.50
CA GLU A 314 -28.76 -5.01 -1.97
C GLU A 314 -28.67 -6.55 -1.86
N ARG A 315 -27.49 -7.10 -2.11
CA ARG A 315 -27.17 -8.52 -1.96
C ARG A 315 -27.00 -8.98 -0.51
N ARG A 316 -26.94 -8.04 0.45
CA ARG A 316 -26.61 -8.25 1.87
C ARG A 316 -25.20 -8.83 2.08
N LEU A 317 -24.23 -8.36 1.29
CA LEU A 317 -22.82 -8.78 1.35
C LEU A 317 -21.97 -7.90 2.28
N LEU A 318 -22.48 -6.73 2.71
CA LEU A 318 -21.77 -5.81 3.59
C LEU A 318 -21.96 -6.19 5.06
N SER A 319 -20.90 -6.07 5.86
CA SER A 319 -20.99 -5.93 7.32
C SER A 319 -21.69 -4.61 7.67
N TYR A 320 -22.55 -4.59 8.68
CA TYR A 320 -23.30 -3.39 9.06
C TYR A 320 -23.66 -3.33 10.56
N PHE A 321 -23.69 -2.13 11.12
CA PHE A 321 -24.31 -1.83 12.40
C PHE A 321 -25.83 -1.70 12.22
N ASN A 322 -26.61 -2.32 13.11
CA ASN A 322 -28.08 -2.47 12.99
C ASN A 322 -28.89 -1.70 14.05
N GLY A 323 -28.25 -0.77 14.78
CA GLY A 323 -28.85 -0.05 15.90
C GLY A 323 -28.61 -0.65 17.28
N SER A 324 -28.20 -1.93 17.37
CA SER A 324 -27.85 -2.58 18.65
C SER A 324 -26.50 -3.30 18.64
N GLY A 325 -25.98 -3.68 17.46
CA GLY A 325 -24.66 -4.29 17.30
C GLY A 325 -24.25 -4.40 15.83
N VAL A 326 -23.08 -5.00 15.58
CA VAL A 326 -22.59 -5.27 14.22
C VAL A 326 -23.02 -6.66 13.78
N VAL A 327 -23.54 -6.75 12.56
CA VAL A 327 -23.71 -7.98 11.80
C VAL A 327 -22.54 -8.06 10.81
N GLU A 328 -21.74 -9.11 10.91
CA GLU A 328 -20.61 -9.36 10.00
C GLU A 328 -21.10 -9.96 8.68
N GLY A 329 -20.51 -9.55 7.55
CA GLY A 329 -20.78 -10.04 6.21
C GLY A 329 -19.51 -10.21 5.38
N PRO A 330 -19.61 -10.79 4.18
CA PRO A 330 -18.49 -11.02 3.25
C PRO A 330 -17.52 -9.86 3.02
N VAL A 331 -18.01 -8.61 3.04
CA VAL A 331 -17.18 -7.40 2.88
C VAL A 331 -17.42 -6.45 4.04
N THR A 332 -16.36 -6.06 4.73
CA THR A 332 -16.39 -4.96 5.72
C THR A 332 -15.77 -3.71 5.10
N VAL A 333 -16.56 -2.64 4.92
CA VAL A 333 -16.03 -1.38 4.40
C VAL A 333 -15.52 -0.50 5.53
N VAL A 334 -14.30 0.01 5.37
CA VAL A 334 -13.67 0.94 6.30
C VAL A 334 -13.32 2.23 5.55
N VAL A 335 -13.50 3.39 6.18
CA VAL A 335 -13.20 4.70 5.62
C VAL A 335 -12.14 5.44 6.43
N THR A 336 -11.26 6.16 5.75
CA THR A 336 -10.14 6.91 6.36
C THR A 336 -9.80 8.17 5.56
N GLY A 337 -8.76 8.91 5.97
CA GLY A 337 -8.34 10.15 5.31
C GLY A 337 -9.30 11.30 5.59
N ASN A 338 -9.85 11.93 4.55
CA ASN A 338 -10.80 13.04 4.73
C ASN A 338 -12.25 12.54 5.02
N ALA A 339 -12.44 11.27 5.38
CA ALA A 339 -13.76 10.69 5.67
C ALA A 339 -14.49 11.44 6.82
N PRO A 340 -15.70 11.97 6.60
CA PRO A 340 -16.44 12.74 7.60
C PRO A 340 -17.00 11.87 8.73
N TRP A 341 -16.63 12.17 9.98
CA TRP A 341 -17.06 11.39 11.17
C TRP A 341 -18.57 11.52 11.46
N ASP A 342 -19.12 12.71 11.31
CA ASP A 342 -20.53 13.01 11.55
C ASP A 342 -21.46 12.24 10.61
N GLU A 343 -21.06 12.11 9.34
CA GLU A 343 -21.70 11.22 8.37
C GLU A 343 -21.58 9.74 8.79
N VAL A 344 -20.41 9.30 9.26
CA VAL A 344 -20.18 7.91 9.72
C VAL A 344 -21.05 7.55 10.92
N VAL A 345 -21.33 8.47 11.86
CA VAL A 345 -22.23 8.19 13.00
C VAL A 345 -23.69 8.65 12.80
N SER A 346 -23.99 9.31 11.67
CA SER A 346 -25.27 10.00 11.40
C SER A 346 -26.51 9.15 11.62
N ASN A 347 -26.51 7.93 11.09
CA ASN A 347 -27.65 7.03 11.15
C ASN A 347 -27.52 6.10 12.38
N GLN A 348 -28.52 6.15 13.25
CA GLN A 348 -28.57 5.35 14.48
C GLN A 348 -29.14 3.92 14.28
N THR A 349 -29.70 3.59 13.11
CA THR A 349 -30.35 2.28 12.86
C THR A 349 -29.68 1.44 11.79
N TYR A 350 -28.93 2.04 10.86
CA TYR A 350 -28.18 1.32 9.83
C TYR A 350 -26.89 2.06 9.41
N ARG A 351 -25.74 1.39 9.48
CA ARG A 351 -24.45 1.89 8.96
C ARG A 351 -23.61 0.74 8.39
N ASP A 352 -23.03 0.88 7.21
CA ASP A 352 -22.21 -0.14 6.56
C ASP A 352 -20.80 0.33 6.16
N MET A 353 -20.41 1.54 6.59
CA MET A 353 -19.06 2.09 6.48
C MET A 353 -18.54 2.40 7.88
N PHE A 354 -17.45 1.76 8.29
CA PHE A 354 -16.83 1.91 9.60
C PHE A 354 -15.59 2.80 9.55
N PHE A 355 -15.23 3.48 10.62
CA PHE A 355 -14.03 4.32 10.67
C PHE A 355 -12.73 3.52 10.87
N ASP A 356 -11.62 4.03 10.32
CA ASP A 356 -10.26 3.73 10.78
C ASP A 356 -9.86 4.74 11.86
N ALA A 357 -9.84 4.30 13.11
CA ALA A 357 -9.63 5.15 14.27
C ALA A 357 -8.14 5.45 14.52
N PRO A 358 -7.78 6.65 15.03
CA PRO A 358 -6.38 7.02 15.27
C PRO A 358 -5.78 6.23 16.45
N LEU A 359 -4.92 5.25 16.13
CA LEU A 359 -4.34 4.30 17.09
C LEU A 359 -3.42 4.96 18.13
N ASP A 360 -2.80 6.09 17.81
CA ASP A 360 -1.96 6.84 18.74
C ASP A 360 -2.77 7.45 19.90
N LEU A 361 -4.04 7.81 19.67
CA LEU A 361 -4.92 8.30 20.73
C LEU A 361 -5.37 7.20 21.69
N MET A 362 -5.43 5.95 21.22
CA MET A 362 -5.87 4.79 22.02
C MET A 362 -4.97 4.53 23.23
N GLY A 363 -3.68 4.90 23.14
CA GLY A 363 -2.73 4.75 24.24
C GLY A 363 -3.13 5.47 25.54
N LYS A 364 -3.98 6.51 25.45
CA LYS A 364 -4.50 7.25 26.62
C LYS A 364 -5.45 6.42 27.48
N LEU A 365 -6.28 5.56 26.87
CA LEU A 365 -7.25 4.68 27.56
C LEU A 365 -6.62 3.69 28.55
N THR A 366 -5.29 3.60 28.59
CA THR A 366 -4.56 2.75 29.53
C THR A 366 -4.23 3.41 30.85
N ASP A 367 -4.49 4.72 31.01
CA ASP A 367 -4.38 5.40 32.30
C ASP A 367 -5.72 5.30 33.06
N PRO A 368 -5.76 4.87 34.34
CA PRO A 368 -6.99 4.38 34.99
C PRO A 368 -8.17 5.36 35.12
N ASN A 369 -7.93 6.66 34.95
CA ASN A 369 -8.97 7.68 35.01
C ASN A 369 -9.81 7.73 33.73
N ASP A 370 -9.18 7.47 32.58
CA ASP A 370 -9.78 7.59 31.24
C ASP A 370 -10.49 6.28 30.83
N ALA A 371 -10.13 5.16 31.46
CA ALA A 371 -10.68 3.83 31.20
C ALA A 371 -12.13 3.63 31.67
N ALA A 372 -12.69 4.58 32.42
CA ALA A 372 -14.03 4.49 33.03
C ALA A 372 -15.16 5.06 32.14
N GLU A 373 -14.85 5.68 31.00
CA GLU A 373 -15.87 6.28 30.12
C GLU A 373 -16.57 5.23 29.25
N THR A 374 -17.89 5.11 29.43
CA THR A 374 -18.81 4.37 28.56
C THR A 374 -18.62 4.78 27.08
N PRO A 375 -18.61 3.83 26.12
CA PRO A 375 -18.50 4.16 24.70
C PRO A 375 -19.53 5.20 24.25
N MET A 376 -19.04 6.32 23.72
CA MET A 376 -19.88 7.45 23.29
C MET A 376 -20.28 7.30 21.81
N ASP A 377 -20.88 6.15 21.47
CA ASP A 377 -21.06 5.62 20.10
C ASP A 377 -21.78 6.54 19.10
N THR A 378 -22.49 7.57 19.60
CA THR A 378 -23.36 8.48 18.85
C THR A 378 -23.00 9.96 18.99
N GLN A 379 -21.89 10.31 19.66
CA GLN A 379 -21.55 11.72 19.92
C GLN A 379 -20.72 12.38 18.81
N SER A 380 -21.06 13.64 18.54
CA SER A 380 -20.21 14.60 17.82
C SER A 380 -19.06 15.06 18.73
N GLY A 381 -18.04 14.20 18.90
CA GLY A 381 -16.85 14.52 19.69
C GLY A 381 -16.04 15.69 19.11
N GLU A 382 -15.17 16.31 19.91
CA GLU A 382 -14.37 17.44 19.46
C GLU A 382 -13.33 17.00 18.41
N LEU A 383 -13.58 17.40 17.15
CA LEU A 383 -12.77 17.07 15.97
C LEU A 383 -11.39 17.75 16.02
N ASP A 384 -10.34 17.07 15.55
CA ASP A 384 -8.97 17.59 15.65
C ASP A 384 -8.66 18.74 14.67
N ARG A 385 -9.06 19.97 15.04
CA ARG A 385 -8.81 21.21 14.28
C ARG A 385 -7.33 21.57 14.07
N ARG A 386 -6.37 20.75 14.51
CA ARG A 386 -4.92 20.95 14.28
C ARG A 386 -4.52 21.00 12.80
N TRP A 387 -5.23 20.28 11.93
CA TRP A 387 -4.77 19.99 10.57
C TRP A 387 -5.62 20.70 9.51
N GLY A 388 -5.54 22.03 9.48
CA GLY A 388 -6.27 22.88 8.54
C GLY A 388 -5.91 22.75 7.05
N GLN A 389 -5.15 21.72 6.64
CA GLN A 389 -4.89 21.35 5.26
C GLN A 389 -4.81 19.83 5.10
N ASN A 390 -5.59 19.29 4.16
CA ASN A 390 -5.66 17.86 3.83
C ASN A 390 -4.28 17.33 3.37
N GLN A 391 -3.93 16.09 3.76
CA GLN A 391 -2.76 15.40 3.20
C GLN A 391 -3.00 13.96 2.73
N GLY A 392 -4.20 13.38 2.90
CA GLY A 392 -4.60 12.12 2.24
C GLY A 392 -3.64 10.93 2.45
N GLN A 393 -3.12 10.77 3.67
CA GLN A 393 -2.12 9.75 4.03
C GLN A 393 -2.51 9.08 5.36
N GLY A 394 -3.60 8.30 5.38
CA GLY A 394 -3.99 7.52 6.57
C GLY A 394 -4.16 8.32 7.86
N ARG A 395 -4.45 9.63 7.74
CA ARG A 395 -4.77 10.54 8.86
C ARG A 395 -6.20 10.99 8.70
N SER A 396 -7.06 10.47 9.55
CA SER A 396 -8.49 10.78 9.61
C SER A 396 -8.70 12.25 9.98
N GLY A 397 -8.79 13.14 8.98
CA GLY A 397 -8.77 14.60 9.15
C GLY A 397 -10.00 15.18 9.85
N ALA A 398 -11.10 14.43 9.85
CA ALA A 398 -12.32 14.70 10.62
C ALA A 398 -12.46 13.79 11.85
N ALA A 399 -11.37 13.23 12.40
CA ALA A 399 -11.41 12.39 13.59
C ALA A 399 -11.68 13.19 14.88
N PRO A 400 -12.58 12.70 15.76
CA PRO A 400 -12.64 13.10 17.16
C PRO A 400 -11.33 12.82 17.94
N THR A 401 -10.96 13.75 18.82
CA THR A 401 -9.74 13.64 19.64
C THR A 401 -9.87 12.77 20.89
N HIS A 402 -11.08 12.37 21.28
CA HIS A 402 -11.36 11.58 22.48
C HIS A 402 -11.49 10.09 22.15
N PRO A 403 -10.58 9.19 22.63
CA PRO A 403 -10.66 7.78 22.30
C PRO A 403 -11.93 7.11 22.87
N ALA A 404 -12.46 7.65 23.97
CA ALA A 404 -13.84 8.08 24.15
C ALA A 404 -14.92 7.45 23.23
N VAL A 405 -14.95 7.93 21.98
CA VAL A 405 -16.07 7.72 21.04
C VAL A 405 -15.97 6.47 20.18
N TYR A 406 -14.79 5.86 20.05
CA TYR A 406 -14.57 4.77 19.10
C TYR A 406 -14.96 3.42 19.69
N SER A 407 -15.75 2.65 18.94
CA SER A 407 -16.16 1.29 19.29
C SER A 407 -16.47 0.50 18.03
N GLN A 408 -16.73 -0.81 18.18
CA GLN A 408 -17.20 -1.66 17.08
C GLN A 408 -18.47 -1.12 16.40
N ALA A 409 -19.30 -0.30 17.07
CA ALA A 409 -20.53 0.25 16.50
C ALA A 409 -20.29 1.32 15.41
N ASN A 410 -19.09 1.92 15.36
CA ASN A 410 -18.75 3.00 14.42
C ASN A 410 -17.37 2.84 13.76
N SER A 411 -16.50 1.98 14.27
CA SER A 411 -15.10 1.81 13.85
C SER A 411 -14.73 0.32 13.76
N TYR A 412 -13.81 -0.02 12.87
CA TYR A 412 -13.37 -1.41 12.69
C TYR A 412 -11.86 -1.56 12.88
N TYR A 413 -11.08 -0.72 12.19
CA TYR A 413 -9.64 -0.61 12.42
C TYR A 413 -9.32 0.47 13.45
N ALA A 414 -8.16 0.32 14.08
CA ALA A 414 -7.39 1.44 14.58
C ALA A 414 -5.98 1.39 13.94
N SER A 415 -5.55 2.49 13.32
CA SER A 415 -4.26 2.58 12.65
C SER A 415 -3.45 3.85 12.96
N VAL A 416 -2.13 3.75 12.77
CA VAL A 416 -1.22 4.90 12.72
C VAL A 416 0.05 4.55 11.96
N SER A 417 0.76 5.57 11.48
CA SER A 417 2.12 5.44 10.95
C SER A 417 3.08 4.93 12.03
N PHE A 418 3.67 3.76 11.79
CA PHE A 418 4.73 3.17 12.59
C PHE A 418 5.89 4.17 12.82
N ASN A 419 6.33 4.84 11.75
CA ASN A 419 7.44 5.77 11.80
C ASN A 419 7.13 7.04 12.62
N ALA A 420 5.86 7.48 12.69
CA ALA A 420 5.46 8.63 13.51
C ALA A 420 5.22 8.26 14.98
N ALA A 421 4.59 7.11 15.24
CA ALA A 421 4.19 6.70 16.59
C ALA A 421 5.27 5.92 17.37
N VAL A 422 6.02 5.07 16.68
CA VAL A 422 7.02 4.16 17.26
C VAL A 422 8.44 4.55 16.85
N GLY A 423 8.63 4.97 15.59
CA GLY A 423 9.92 5.42 15.06
C GLY A 423 10.94 4.30 14.82
N TRP A 424 12.07 4.66 14.20
CA TRP A 424 13.05 3.68 13.71
C TRP A 424 13.80 2.93 14.83
N PRO A 425 13.99 1.59 14.72
CA PRO A 425 14.79 0.77 15.65
C PRO A 425 16.31 0.94 15.43
N TRP A 426 16.87 2.10 15.79
CA TRP A 426 18.28 2.48 15.57
C TRP A 426 19.35 1.54 16.15
N ARG A 427 19.00 0.63 17.06
CA ARG A 427 19.93 -0.34 17.67
C ARG A 427 19.73 -1.78 17.17
N GLY A 428 19.09 -1.94 16.01
CA GLY A 428 18.73 -3.26 15.46
C GLY A 428 17.51 -3.90 16.12
N ASN A 429 16.94 -3.27 17.15
CA ASN A 429 15.73 -3.71 17.85
C ASN A 429 14.90 -2.50 18.33
N LEU A 430 13.64 -2.76 18.67
CA LEU A 430 12.80 -1.79 19.37
C LEU A 430 13.25 -1.65 20.82
N SER A 431 13.41 -0.41 21.26
CA SER A 431 13.70 -0.09 22.64
C SER A 431 12.50 -0.40 23.55
N ARG A 432 12.76 -0.56 24.85
CA ARG A 432 11.72 -0.80 25.87
C ARG A 432 10.57 0.23 25.78
N ARG A 433 10.88 1.52 25.61
CA ARG A 433 9.89 2.60 25.47
C ARG A 433 9.03 2.46 24.21
N GLN A 434 9.60 1.99 23.10
CA GLN A 434 8.86 1.78 21.85
C GLN A 434 7.90 0.59 21.96
N LEU A 435 8.34 -0.48 22.62
CA LEU A 435 7.46 -1.62 22.95
C LEU A 435 6.36 -1.18 23.94
N GLU A 436 6.67 -0.44 24.99
CA GLU A 436 5.67 0.06 25.95
C GLU A 436 4.64 1.01 25.30
N MET A 437 5.04 1.83 24.32
CA MET A 437 4.12 2.62 23.50
C MET A 437 3.18 1.74 22.65
N MET A 438 3.76 0.82 21.87
CA MET A 438 3.01 -0.14 21.04
C MET A 438 2.00 -0.95 21.87
N ARG A 439 2.39 -1.37 23.07
CA ARG A 439 1.54 -2.08 24.04
C ARG A 439 0.36 -1.23 24.51
N LYS A 440 0.60 0.02 24.92
CA LYS A 440 -0.48 0.95 25.32
C LYS A 440 -1.48 1.17 24.17
N GLN A 441 -0.98 1.37 22.96
CA GLN A 441 -1.79 1.58 21.75
C GLN A 441 -2.65 0.36 21.40
N ILE A 442 -2.06 -0.84 21.35
CA ILE A 442 -2.76 -2.10 21.10
C ILE A 442 -3.81 -2.38 22.19
N ALA A 443 -3.45 -2.24 23.47
CA ALA A 443 -4.36 -2.48 24.58
C ALA A 443 -5.58 -1.54 24.56
N GLY A 444 -5.38 -0.24 24.26
CA GLY A 444 -6.47 0.72 24.14
C GLY A 444 -7.42 0.42 22.98
N ALA A 445 -6.89 0.05 21.81
CA ALA A 445 -7.71 -0.34 20.66
C ALA A 445 -8.48 -1.64 20.92
N HIS A 446 -7.84 -2.64 21.54
CA HIS A 446 -8.49 -3.91 21.92
C HIS A 446 -9.55 -3.72 23.00
N ALA A 447 -9.37 -2.77 23.93
CA ALA A 447 -10.41 -2.37 24.89
C ALA A 447 -11.63 -1.71 24.23
N ARG A 448 -11.49 -1.21 22.98
CA ARG A 448 -12.59 -0.74 22.13
C ARG A 448 -13.09 -1.77 21.12
N GLY A 449 -12.54 -2.98 21.15
CA GLY A 449 -12.86 -4.06 20.22
C GLY A 449 -12.38 -3.84 18.78
N LEU A 450 -11.47 -2.89 18.57
CA LEU A 450 -10.95 -2.50 17.26
C LEU A 450 -9.73 -3.34 16.88
N LYS A 451 -9.55 -3.57 15.57
CA LYS A 451 -8.45 -4.36 15.01
C LYS A 451 -7.26 -3.46 14.67
N VAL A 452 -6.07 -3.84 15.13
CA VAL A 452 -4.87 -3.01 15.07
C VAL A 452 -4.02 -3.28 13.82
N ARG A 453 -3.70 -2.21 13.08
CA ARG A 453 -2.66 -2.19 12.02
C ARG A 453 -1.69 -1.02 12.23
N TYR A 454 -0.45 -1.14 11.77
CA TYR A 454 0.50 -0.03 11.67
C TYR A 454 0.95 0.15 10.22
N TRP A 455 0.82 1.35 9.65
CA TRP A 455 1.23 1.67 8.28
C TRP A 455 2.60 2.38 8.24
N SER A 456 3.20 2.59 7.05
CA SER A 456 4.61 3.01 6.90
C SER A 456 5.63 2.18 7.72
N VAL A 457 5.40 0.88 7.86
CA VAL A 457 6.41 -0.02 8.47
C VAL A 457 7.60 -0.14 7.51
N PRO A 458 8.86 -0.02 7.98
CA PRO A 458 10.05 -0.19 7.15
C PRO A 458 10.04 -1.45 6.28
N SER A 459 10.02 -1.28 4.96
CA SER A 459 10.05 -2.35 3.96
C SER A 459 11.46 -2.90 3.70
N TRP A 460 12.49 -2.06 3.81
CA TRP A 460 13.90 -2.42 3.66
C TRP A 460 14.74 -1.90 4.85
N PRO A 461 15.78 -2.63 5.32
CA PRO A 461 16.21 -3.98 4.89
C PRO A 461 15.19 -5.08 5.20
N ARG A 462 15.06 -6.11 4.35
CA ARG A 462 14.13 -7.25 4.53
C ARG A 462 14.28 -7.90 5.93
N GLY A 463 15.50 -7.99 6.46
CA GLY A 463 15.75 -8.49 7.83
C GLY A 463 15.13 -7.62 8.94
N MET A 464 15.15 -6.29 8.78
CA MET A 464 14.53 -5.36 9.72
C MET A 464 13.00 -5.42 9.63
N ARG A 465 12.45 -5.41 8.41
CA ARG A 465 11.02 -5.60 8.16
C ARG A 465 10.50 -6.88 8.82
N ASN A 466 11.16 -8.01 8.58
CA ASN A 466 10.77 -9.30 9.12
C ASN A 466 10.94 -9.39 10.66
N TYR A 467 11.88 -8.64 11.25
CA TYR A 467 11.96 -8.46 12.70
C TYR A 467 10.76 -7.64 13.23
N LEU A 468 10.40 -6.54 12.57
CA LEU A 468 9.29 -5.69 12.98
C LEU A 468 7.95 -6.41 12.85
N TRP A 469 7.69 -7.13 11.74
CA TRP A 469 6.46 -7.92 11.56
C TRP A 469 6.32 -9.00 12.66
N ARG A 470 7.35 -9.83 12.90
CA ARG A 470 7.33 -10.81 14.01
C ARG A 470 7.15 -10.15 15.37
N THR A 471 7.74 -8.99 15.59
CA THR A 471 7.57 -8.25 16.85
C THR A 471 6.14 -7.77 17.00
N MET A 472 5.58 -7.07 16.02
CA MET A 472 4.18 -6.61 16.05
C MET A 472 3.18 -7.77 16.24
N VAL A 473 3.36 -8.90 15.55
CA VAL A 473 2.50 -10.08 15.71
C VAL A 473 2.61 -10.68 17.11
N LYS A 474 3.82 -10.80 17.66
CA LYS A 474 4.04 -11.21 19.06
C LYS A 474 3.42 -10.21 20.06
N GLU A 475 3.55 -8.93 19.80
CA GLU A 475 2.95 -7.85 20.59
C GLU A 475 1.45 -7.66 20.29
N GLY A 476 0.81 -8.54 19.51
CA GLY A 476 -0.65 -8.63 19.47
C GLY A 476 -1.37 -7.78 18.43
N VAL A 477 -0.72 -7.32 17.34
CA VAL A 477 -1.46 -6.72 16.22
C VAL A 477 -2.40 -7.74 15.56
N ASP A 478 -3.42 -7.23 14.86
CA ASP A 478 -4.43 -8.02 14.16
C ASP A 478 -4.17 -8.10 12.66
N TYR A 479 -3.50 -7.10 12.09
CA TYR A 479 -3.16 -7.03 10.66
C TYR A 479 -1.73 -6.53 10.46
N LEU A 480 -0.97 -7.21 9.59
CA LEU A 480 0.25 -6.67 9.00
C LEU A 480 -0.11 -5.79 7.80
N ASN A 481 0.29 -4.53 7.81
CA ASN A 481 0.13 -3.63 6.66
C ASN A 481 1.32 -3.82 5.71
N VAL A 482 1.08 -4.25 4.47
CA VAL A 482 2.14 -4.82 3.62
C VAL A 482 2.10 -4.38 2.16
N ASP A 483 3.28 -4.11 1.61
CA ASP A 483 3.51 -3.94 0.17
C ASP A 483 3.93 -5.27 -0.47
N ASP A 484 4.87 -5.99 0.16
CA ASP A 484 5.39 -7.30 -0.25
C ASP A 484 4.44 -8.43 0.18
N LEU A 485 3.50 -8.77 -0.71
CA LEU A 485 2.49 -9.80 -0.50
C LEU A 485 3.08 -11.21 -0.40
N LYS A 486 4.00 -11.59 -1.32
CA LYS A 486 4.62 -12.92 -1.38
C LYS A 486 5.32 -13.27 -0.05
N SER A 487 6.07 -12.33 0.54
CA SER A 487 6.65 -12.52 1.87
C SER A 487 5.58 -12.57 2.96
N ALA A 488 4.57 -11.69 2.92
CA ALA A 488 3.54 -11.62 3.95
C ALA A 488 2.74 -12.93 4.07
N ALA A 489 2.39 -13.55 2.94
CA ALA A 489 1.64 -14.80 2.88
C ALA A 489 2.50 -16.03 3.25
N SER A 490 3.73 -16.12 2.73
CA SER A 490 4.60 -17.30 2.91
C SER A 490 5.34 -17.37 4.25
N GLY A 491 5.51 -16.23 4.94
CA GLY A 491 6.33 -16.16 6.15
C GLY A 491 5.67 -16.69 7.43
N ASP A 492 6.43 -17.44 8.23
CA ASP A 492 6.00 -17.77 9.60
C ASP A 492 6.16 -16.56 10.55
N TRP A 493 5.07 -15.81 10.70
CA TRP A 493 4.98 -14.69 11.62
C TRP A 493 4.66 -15.08 13.07
N ASN A 494 4.45 -16.37 13.37
CA ASN A 494 4.16 -16.91 14.70
C ASN A 494 2.90 -16.26 15.35
N TRP A 495 1.82 -16.15 14.57
CA TRP A 495 0.51 -15.58 14.97
C TRP A 495 -0.12 -16.23 16.22
N ASP A 496 0.23 -17.49 16.48
CA ASP A 496 -0.17 -18.27 17.67
C ASP A 496 0.59 -17.86 18.95
N LYS A 497 1.80 -17.29 18.84
CA LYS A 497 2.74 -17.02 19.94
C LYS A 497 2.77 -15.55 20.33
N ARG A 498 1.70 -15.10 20.99
CA ARG A 498 1.63 -13.76 21.61
C ARG A 498 2.60 -13.64 22.81
N GLY A 499 3.01 -12.42 23.12
CA GLY A 499 3.91 -12.10 24.24
C GLY A 499 3.23 -12.22 25.61
N PRO A 500 4.00 -12.40 26.71
CA PRO A 500 3.46 -12.73 28.04
C PRO A 500 2.65 -11.62 28.73
N TRP A 501 2.54 -10.43 28.10
CA TRP A 501 1.65 -9.36 28.57
C TRP A 501 0.27 -9.42 27.92
N PHE A 502 0.13 -10.11 26.79
CA PHE A 502 -1.06 -10.07 25.95
C PHE A 502 -2.15 -10.99 26.50
N SER A 503 -3.26 -10.39 26.92
CA SER A 503 -4.45 -11.08 27.45
C SER A 503 -5.68 -10.94 26.54
N GLY A 504 -5.53 -10.35 25.35
CA GLY A 504 -6.65 -10.07 24.44
C GLY A 504 -7.29 -11.34 23.86
N PRO A 505 -8.59 -11.29 23.50
CA PRO A 505 -9.28 -12.42 22.86
C PRO A 505 -8.80 -12.65 21.41
N TRP A 506 -8.20 -11.64 20.78
CA TRP A 506 -7.87 -11.65 19.35
C TRP A 506 -6.68 -12.57 19.02
N ARG A 507 -7.02 -13.74 18.47
CA ARG A 507 -6.08 -14.69 17.87
C ARG A 507 -6.44 -14.88 16.40
N PHE A 508 -5.57 -14.40 15.51
CA PHE A 508 -5.68 -14.78 14.11
C PHE A 508 -5.05 -16.17 13.94
N TRP A 509 -5.83 -17.12 13.42
CA TRP A 509 -5.34 -18.47 13.17
C TRP A 509 -4.89 -18.62 11.71
N PRO A 510 -3.56 -18.73 11.43
CA PRO A 510 -3.10 -19.20 10.13
C PRO A 510 -3.58 -20.64 9.90
N SER A 511 -3.83 -21.01 8.64
CA SER A 511 -4.60 -22.21 8.27
C SER A 511 -4.05 -23.57 8.72
N LYS A 512 -2.80 -23.66 9.21
CA LYS A 512 -2.15 -24.90 9.66
C LYS A 512 -2.72 -25.50 10.97
N ALA A 513 -3.88 -25.05 11.43
CA ALA A 513 -4.55 -25.49 12.65
C ALA A 513 -5.88 -26.24 12.39
N ALA A 514 -6.02 -26.88 11.22
CA ALA A 514 -7.15 -27.76 10.90
C ALA A 514 -6.73 -28.85 9.89
N ALA A 515 -6.08 -29.91 10.38
CA ALA A 515 -5.81 -31.18 9.68
C ALA A 515 -5.77 -32.31 10.72
#